data_AF-B4D867-F1
#
_entry.id   AF-B4D867-F1
#
_cell.length_a   1.000
_cell.length_b   1.000
_cell.length_c   1.000
_cell.angle_alpha   90.00
_cell.angle_beta   90.00
_cell.angle_gamma   90.00
#
_symmetry.space_group_name_H-M   'P 1'
#
loop_
_entity.id
_entity.type
_entity.pdbx_description
1 polymer ?
#
loop_
_entity_poly.entity_id
_entity_poly.type
_entity_poly.pdbx_seq_one_letter_code
_entity_poly.pdbx_strand_id
1 'polypeptide(L)'
;MKRPSDALFSLTPQAEGWAVWRDAQRQHVAPTLSEALALLPGASAFEFAMPCYPLIIERLRLPATEREDLAGMMQLQWEKSLPFSPEEIVGAFMVLGSTDGDSVVWSVAAALDSLAEFDETWSKANRWPQRVAPYVCHVAASCPAGETVLVLYVEQRHWVVAVVEDRRPGWVQVMSASDAAGFATEFPSLMLTLGMDDVPSEFARVLVAPEIVGCEDTLRSVTQAPIEALPLITPAAQVDIDLLPPHWQVSAQQHQQGKAWRKRALAVAAVCLVFVVAGIVDLLVLQYQSSRLESELKAQRPALSLLQTRQARFNSLAPAVDPHHYAIELLFLLNRCLPGESVRLTEFDQMPQEWRVVGEAASASQAIDYLSRLKHDPDLGAGDISADPPRLLANEKAQFQVIGKP
;
A
#
# COMPACT_ATOMS: atom_id res chain seq x y z
N MET A 1 6.76 18.55 15.82
CA MET A 1 7.56 17.43 16.34
C MET A 1 8.35 16.82 15.18
N LYS A 2 9.65 17.15 15.08
CA LYS A 2 10.55 16.50 14.12
C LYS A 2 10.63 15.02 14.50
N ARG A 3 10.46 14.11 13.52
CA ARG A 3 10.75 12.68 13.71
C ARG A 3 12.17 12.58 14.32
N PRO A 4 12.43 11.65 15.26
CA PRO A 4 13.80 11.36 15.61
C PRO A 4 14.48 11.00 14.29
N SER A 5 15.50 11.77 13.90
CA SER A 5 16.39 11.37 12.83
C SER A 5 16.85 9.95 13.16
N ASP A 6 16.61 9.00 12.27
CA ASP A 6 17.19 7.67 12.40
C ASP A 6 18.70 7.88 12.46
N ALA A 7 19.26 7.85 13.68
CA ALA A 7 20.68 8.08 13.90
C ALA A 7 21.43 6.99 13.14
N LEU A 8 22.28 7.40 12.20
CA LEU A 8 23.04 6.50 11.38
C LEU A 8 24.23 6.00 12.19
N PHE A 9 24.32 4.68 12.36
CA PHE A 9 25.49 4.07 12.98
C PHE A 9 26.54 3.81 11.91
N SER A 10 27.82 3.90 12.27
CA SER A 10 28.91 3.52 11.37
C SER A 10 29.81 2.50 12.06
N LEU A 11 30.14 1.43 11.35
CA LEU A 11 31.12 0.43 11.78
C LEU A 11 32.43 0.72 11.07
N THR A 12 33.50 0.95 11.81
CA THR A 12 34.82 1.25 11.25
C THR A 12 35.88 0.28 11.77
N PRO A 13 36.83 -0.18 10.93
CA PRO A 13 37.98 -0.92 11.42
C PRO A 13 38.84 -0.03 12.33
N GLN A 14 39.57 -0.65 13.24
CA GLN A 14 40.61 -0.02 14.06
C GLN A 14 41.94 -0.77 13.85
N ALA A 15 43.02 -0.30 14.48
CA ALA A 15 44.30 -1.01 14.48
C ALA A 15 44.13 -2.47 14.93
N GLU A 16 43.34 -2.68 15.99
CA GLU A 16 42.82 -3.98 16.39
C GLU A 16 41.31 -3.90 16.63
N GLY A 17 40.55 -4.75 15.96
CA GLY A 17 39.09 -4.83 16.09
C GLY A 17 38.30 -3.75 15.33
N TRP A 18 37.16 -3.39 15.89
CA TRP A 18 36.10 -2.60 15.25
C TRP A 18 35.53 -1.57 16.21
N ALA A 19 35.20 -0.38 15.70
CA ALA A 19 34.54 0.67 16.46
C ALA A 19 33.12 0.92 15.95
N VAL A 20 32.19 1.12 16.89
CA VAL A 20 30.81 1.50 16.64
C VAL A 20 30.65 3.00 16.91
N TRP A 21 30.20 3.73 15.90
CA TRP A 21 29.97 5.16 15.97
C TRP A 21 28.49 5.48 15.85
N ARG A 22 28.11 6.60 16.44
CA ARG A 22 26.79 7.22 16.30
C ARG A 22 26.97 8.72 16.16
N ASP A 23 26.47 9.30 15.07
CA ASP A 23 26.50 10.75 14.84
C ASP A 23 27.90 11.36 15.11
N ALA A 24 28.95 10.77 14.54
CA ALA A 24 30.35 11.16 14.72
C ALA A 24 30.94 10.98 16.15
N GLN A 25 30.21 10.36 17.09
CA GLN A 25 30.72 10.01 18.42
C GLN A 25 30.95 8.50 18.56
N ARG A 26 32.17 8.13 18.98
CA ARG A 26 32.54 6.74 19.26
C ARG A 26 31.77 6.25 20.48
N GLN A 27 30.99 5.19 20.31
CA GLN A 27 30.19 4.60 21.39
C GLN A 27 30.92 3.44 22.04
N HIS A 28 31.35 2.47 21.22
CA HIS A 28 31.94 1.22 21.68
C HIS A 28 33.07 0.75 20.76
N VAL A 29 33.95 -0.09 21.31
CA VAL A 29 34.98 -0.81 20.57
C VAL A 29 34.80 -2.30 20.87
N ALA A 30 34.89 -3.13 19.85
CA ALA A 30 34.75 -4.57 19.93
C ALA A 30 35.91 -5.26 19.19
N PRO A 31 36.41 -6.41 19.68
CA PRO A 31 37.51 -7.13 19.05
C PRO A 31 37.10 -7.78 17.73
N THR A 32 35.83 -8.18 17.58
CA THR A 32 35.32 -8.85 16.39
C THR A 32 34.15 -8.08 15.77
N LEU A 33 33.94 -8.28 14.47
CA LEU A 33 32.85 -7.63 13.74
C LEU A 33 31.48 -8.09 14.25
N SER A 34 31.35 -9.38 14.58
CA SER A 34 30.12 -9.96 15.16
C SER A 34 29.74 -9.30 16.49
N GLU A 35 30.72 -9.05 17.36
CA GLU A 35 30.50 -8.33 18.61
C GLU A 35 30.14 -6.86 18.36
N ALA A 36 30.80 -6.20 17.40
CA ALA A 36 30.46 -4.82 17.02
C ALA A 36 29.01 -4.71 16.53
N LEU A 37 28.53 -5.68 15.75
CA LEU A 37 27.15 -5.76 15.29
C LEU A 37 26.15 -5.99 16.44
N ALA A 38 26.50 -6.82 17.42
CA ALA A 38 25.65 -7.09 18.57
C ALA A 38 25.41 -5.83 19.43
N LEU A 39 26.35 -4.89 19.40
CA LEU A 39 26.24 -3.60 20.09
C LEU A 39 25.32 -2.59 19.39
N LEU A 40 24.90 -2.85 18.14
CA LEU A 40 23.98 -1.96 17.43
C LEU A 40 22.56 -2.05 18.01
N PRO A 41 21.96 -0.90 18.42
CA PRO A 41 20.70 -0.91 19.14
C PRO A 41 19.54 -1.25 18.22
N GLY A 42 18.82 -2.35 18.52
CA GLY A 42 17.65 -2.78 17.75
C GLY A 42 17.96 -2.79 16.24
N ALA A 43 16.96 -2.71 15.37
CA ALA A 43 17.22 -2.74 13.92
C ALA A 43 17.57 -1.37 13.33
N SER A 44 18.53 -0.67 13.94
CA SER A 44 19.04 0.59 13.43
C SER A 44 19.76 0.40 12.10
N ALA A 45 19.65 1.39 11.23
CA ALA A 45 20.43 1.50 10.01
C ALA A 45 21.91 1.71 10.36
N PHE A 46 22.80 1.09 9.60
CA PHE A 46 24.23 1.33 9.74
C PHE A 46 24.97 1.32 8.40
N GLU A 47 26.07 2.05 8.35
CA GLU A 47 27.05 2.04 7.28
C GLU A 47 28.26 1.19 7.70
N PHE A 48 28.83 0.46 6.74
CA PHE A 48 30.02 -0.35 6.96
C PHE A 48 31.20 0.29 6.23
N ALA A 49 32.21 0.70 6.99
CA ALA A 49 33.48 1.11 6.44
C ALA A 49 34.35 -0.14 6.24
N MET A 50 34.56 -0.52 5.00
CA MET A 50 35.33 -1.70 4.61
C MET A 50 36.83 -1.41 4.75
N PRO A 51 37.62 -2.33 5.34
CA PRO A 51 39.08 -2.25 5.30
C PRO A 51 39.59 -2.21 3.84
N CYS A 52 40.80 -1.68 3.63
CA CYS A 52 41.40 -1.53 2.31
C CYS A 52 42.13 -2.80 1.83
N TYR A 53 42.52 -3.72 2.72
CA TYR A 53 43.24 -4.94 2.34
C TYR A 53 42.51 -5.88 1.34
N PRO A 54 41.16 -6.02 1.36
CA PRO A 54 40.45 -6.81 0.35
C PRO A 54 40.08 -5.99 -0.90
N LEU A 55 40.46 -4.72 -0.98
CA LEU A 55 40.09 -3.81 -2.08
C LEU A 55 41.22 -3.71 -3.10
N ILE A 56 40.83 -3.62 -4.36
CA ILE A 56 41.71 -3.27 -5.47
C ILE A 56 41.45 -1.80 -5.78
N ILE A 57 42.45 -0.97 -5.53
CA ILE A 57 42.36 0.49 -5.64
C ILE A 57 43.34 0.95 -6.71
N GLU A 58 42.85 1.72 -7.67
CA GLU A 58 43.64 2.20 -8.79
C GLU A 58 43.32 3.66 -9.09
N ARG A 59 44.33 4.42 -9.50
CA ARG A 59 44.17 5.76 -10.07
C ARG A 59 44.32 5.66 -11.57
N LEU A 60 43.32 6.13 -12.31
CA LEU A 60 43.28 6.04 -13.76
C LEU A 60 43.00 7.40 -14.37
N ARG A 61 43.61 7.68 -15.53
CA ARG A 61 43.25 8.81 -16.37
C ARG A 61 42.44 8.32 -17.55
N LEU A 62 41.23 8.83 -17.71
CA LEU A 62 40.30 8.44 -18.75
C LEU A 62 39.95 9.64 -19.64
N PRO A 63 39.91 9.48 -20.97
CA PRO A 63 39.59 10.55 -21.92
C PRO A 63 38.07 10.79 -22.04
N ALA A 64 37.43 11.07 -20.92
CA ALA A 64 36.03 11.46 -20.85
C ALA A 64 35.81 12.37 -19.64
N THR A 65 34.74 13.18 -19.68
CA THR A 65 34.35 14.07 -18.57
C THR A 65 32.94 13.79 -18.06
N GLU A 66 32.10 13.19 -18.89
CA GLU A 66 30.76 12.78 -18.51
C GLU A 66 30.79 11.49 -17.67
N ARG A 67 30.03 11.47 -16.57
CA ARG A 67 30.04 10.37 -15.61
C ARG A 67 29.52 9.05 -16.20
N GLU A 68 28.56 9.11 -17.12
CA GLU A 68 28.01 7.92 -17.77
C GLU A 68 29.04 7.27 -18.69
N ASP A 69 29.74 8.06 -19.50
CA ASP A 69 30.83 7.59 -20.35
C ASP A 69 31.98 7.01 -19.50
N LEU A 70 32.38 7.72 -18.44
CA LEU A 70 33.39 7.24 -17.50
C LEU A 70 33.01 5.90 -16.86
N ALA A 71 31.72 5.69 -16.54
CA ALA A 71 31.27 4.41 -15.99
C ALA A 71 31.44 3.26 -16.99
N GLY A 72 31.08 3.47 -18.26
CA GLY A 72 31.30 2.47 -19.31
C GLY A 72 32.78 2.18 -19.54
N MET A 73 33.63 3.21 -19.53
CA MET A 73 35.08 3.05 -19.65
C MET A 73 35.68 2.33 -18.44
N MET A 74 35.23 2.64 -17.23
CA MET A 74 35.67 1.97 -16.01
C MET A 74 35.34 0.49 -16.00
N GLN A 75 34.13 0.13 -16.45
CA GLN A 75 33.75 -1.28 -16.59
C GLN A 75 34.70 -2.03 -17.54
N LEU A 76 35.03 -1.43 -18.69
CA LEU A 76 36.00 -2.01 -19.63
C LEU A 76 37.42 -2.10 -19.04
N GLN A 77 37.81 -1.17 -18.18
CA GLN A 77 39.11 -1.23 -17.50
C GLN A 77 39.13 -2.37 -16.48
N TRP A 78 38.08 -2.54 -15.68
CA TRP A 78 38.00 -3.65 -14.73
C TRP A 78 38.03 -5.01 -15.43
N GLU A 79 37.32 -5.17 -16.55
CA GLU A 79 37.34 -6.42 -17.34
C GLU A 79 38.74 -6.76 -17.89
N LYS A 80 39.61 -5.77 -18.08
CA LYS A 80 40.96 -5.95 -18.62
C LYS A 80 42.03 -6.11 -17.54
N SER A 81 41.90 -5.36 -16.45
CA SER A 81 42.93 -5.23 -15.41
C SER A 81 42.75 -6.25 -14.30
N LEU A 82 41.51 -6.58 -13.95
CA LEU A 82 41.21 -7.44 -12.82
C LEU A 82 41.26 -8.91 -13.22
N PRO A 83 41.75 -9.80 -12.33
CA PRO A 83 41.80 -11.24 -12.58
C PRO A 83 40.43 -11.93 -12.39
N PHE A 84 39.34 -11.17 -12.26
CA PHE A 84 38.00 -11.64 -11.92
C PHE A 84 37.02 -11.35 -13.07
N SER A 85 35.95 -12.16 -13.15
CA SER A 85 34.88 -11.88 -14.10
C SER A 85 34.11 -10.63 -13.68
N PRO A 86 33.53 -9.84 -14.62
CA PRO A 86 32.75 -8.66 -14.28
C PRO A 86 31.50 -8.96 -13.41
N GLU A 87 31.00 -10.19 -13.41
CA GLU A 87 29.91 -10.63 -12.53
C GLU A 87 30.37 -10.96 -11.09
N GLU A 88 31.68 -11.14 -10.89
CA GLU A 88 32.31 -11.54 -9.63
C GLU A 88 32.89 -10.34 -8.86
N ILE A 89 32.71 -9.12 -9.37
CA ILE A 89 33.25 -7.90 -8.77
C ILE A 89 32.14 -6.90 -8.47
N VAL A 90 32.36 -6.09 -7.45
CA VAL A 90 31.60 -4.86 -7.22
C VAL A 90 32.59 -3.71 -7.25
N GLY A 91 32.39 -2.80 -8.18
CA GLY A 91 33.25 -1.65 -8.41
C GLY A 91 32.50 -0.34 -8.27
N ALA A 92 33.20 0.68 -7.81
CA ALA A 92 32.75 2.06 -7.78
C ALA A 92 33.93 2.99 -8.08
N PHE A 93 33.63 4.22 -8.49
CA PHE A 93 34.67 5.19 -8.80
C PHE A 93 34.26 6.60 -8.40
N MET A 94 35.28 7.45 -8.20
CA MET A 94 35.14 8.87 -7.90
C MET A 94 36.02 9.70 -8.83
N VAL A 95 35.51 10.81 -9.33
CA VAL A 95 36.30 11.76 -10.12
C VAL A 95 37.07 12.67 -9.18
N LEU A 96 38.39 12.68 -9.30
CA LEU A 96 39.30 13.51 -8.51
C LEU A 96 39.49 14.89 -9.15
N GLY A 97 39.57 14.92 -10.48
CA GLY A 97 39.69 16.16 -11.25
C GLY A 97 39.41 15.90 -12.73
N SER A 98 39.15 16.98 -13.46
CA SER A 98 38.99 16.95 -14.92
C SER A 98 39.75 18.12 -15.54
N THR A 99 40.46 17.83 -16.63
CA THR A 99 41.29 18.78 -17.38
C THR A 99 41.15 18.51 -18.86
N ASP A 100 40.77 19.53 -19.65
CA ASP A 100 40.76 19.54 -21.13
C ASP A 100 40.38 18.21 -21.82
N GLY A 101 39.25 17.62 -21.41
CA GLY A 101 38.69 16.40 -22.02
C GLY A 101 39.07 15.10 -21.32
N ASP A 102 40.06 15.11 -20.44
CA ASP A 102 40.43 13.98 -19.58
C ASP A 102 39.86 14.14 -18.16
N SER A 103 39.63 13.02 -17.49
CA SER A 103 39.33 12.95 -16.07
C SER A 103 40.28 12.00 -15.36
N VAL A 104 40.74 12.42 -14.19
CA VAL A 104 41.46 11.57 -13.25
C VAL A 104 40.44 10.96 -12.29
N VAL A 105 40.42 9.64 -12.26
CA VAL A 105 39.44 8.84 -11.54
C VAL A 105 40.14 7.97 -10.52
N TRP A 106 39.61 7.96 -9.30
CA TRP A 106 39.93 6.97 -8.29
C TRP A 106 38.93 5.83 -8.40
N SER A 107 39.43 4.64 -8.70
CA SER A 107 38.68 3.41 -8.90
C SER A 107 38.89 2.50 -7.69
N VAL A 108 37.80 1.90 -7.23
CA VAL A 108 37.84 0.87 -6.20
C VAL A 108 36.97 -0.30 -6.60
N ALA A 109 37.51 -1.51 -6.51
CA ALA A 109 36.81 -2.75 -6.76
C ALA A 109 37.05 -3.76 -5.64
N ALA A 110 36.05 -4.58 -5.36
CA ALA A 110 36.15 -5.70 -4.44
C ALA A 110 35.64 -6.97 -5.14
N ALA A 111 36.33 -8.09 -4.97
CA ALA A 111 35.81 -9.39 -5.38
C ALA A 111 34.65 -9.78 -4.45
N LEU A 112 33.58 -10.35 -5.02
CA LEU A 112 32.43 -10.84 -4.26
C LEU A 112 32.83 -11.92 -3.25
N ASP A 113 33.84 -12.74 -3.57
CA ASP A 113 34.38 -13.75 -2.65
C ASP A 113 35.01 -13.12 -1.41
N SER A 114 35.75 -12.00 -1.57
CA SER A 114 36.31 -11.25 -0.43
C SER A 114 35.20 -10.61 0.42
N LEU A 115 34.05 -10.32 -0.17
CA LEU A 115 32.86 -9.83 0.54
C LEU A 115 32.08 -10.97 1.23
N ALA A 116 32.23 -12.21 0.79
CA ALA A 116 31.52 -13.37 1.33
C ALA A 116 31.89 -13.65 2.80
N GLU A 117 33.12 -13.37 3.21
CA GLU A 117 33.55 -13.45 4.62
C GLU A 117 32.68 -12.57 5.54
N PHE A 118 32.30 -11.40 5.04
CA PHE A 118 31.43 -10.47 5.74
C PHE A 118 29.96 -10.90 5.64
N ASP A 119 29.52 -11.48 4.51
CA ASP A 119 28.15 -11.97 4.30
C ASP A 119 27.72 -12.99 5.35
N GLU A 120 28.60 -13.93 5.70
CA GLU A 120 28.31 -14.88 6.79
C GLU A 120 28.00 -14.17 8.11
N THR A 121 28.73 -13.10 8.40
CA THR A 121 28.59 -12.33 9.63
C THR A 121 27.28 -11.54 9.62
N TRP A 122 26.94 -10.90 8.50
CA TRP A 122 25.68 -10.18 8.30
C TRP A 122 24.48 -11.11 8.40
N SER A 123 24.56 -12.28 7.75
CA SER A 123 23.52 -13.31 7.73
C SER A 123 23.26 -13.88 9.12
N LYS A 124 24.30 -14.25 9.87
CA LYS A 124 24.18 -14.73 11.27
C LYS A 124 23.56 -13.67 12.19
N ALA A 125 23.92 -12.40 11.99
CA ALA A 125 23.34 -11.29 12.74
C ALA A 125 21.95 -10.87 12.24
N ASN A 126 21.51 -11.40 11.10
CA ASN A 126 20.29 -11.03 10.38
C ASN A 126 20.20 -9.50 10.14
N ARG A 127 21.32 -8.90 9.75
CA ARG A 127 21.53 -7.45 9.62
C ARG A 127 22.47 -7.14 8.48
N TRP A 128 22.01 -6.30 7.56
CA TRP A 128 22.79 -5.85 6.41
C TRP A 128 23.07 -4.35 6.50
N PRO A 129 24.27 -3.92 6.07
CA PRO A 129 24.59 -2.50 5.96
C PRO A 129 23.71 -1.82 4.91
N GLN A 130 23.41 -0.54 5.09
CA GLN A 130 22.72 0.27 4.08
C GLN A 130 23.67 0.84 3.01
N ARG A 131 24.95 0.90 3.34
CA ARG A 131 26.02 1.40 2.49
C ARG A 131 27.33 0.73 2.89
N VAL A 132 28.17 0.44 1.91
CA VAL A 132 29.52 -0.06 2.12
C VAL A 132 30.49 0.92 1.47
N ALA A 133 31.38 1.52 2.24
CA ALA A 133 32.37 2.45 1.71
C ALA A 133 33.78 2.05 2.17
N PRO A 134 34.83 2.29 1.37
CA PRO A 134 36.21 2.10 1.82
C PRO A 134 36.52 2.97 3.05
N TYR A 135 37.18 2.42 4.06
CA TYR A 135 37.49 3.14 5.30
C TYR A 135 38.37 4.37 5.05
N VAL A 136 39.27 4.29 4.07
CA VAL A 136 40.10 5.43 3.62
C VAL A 136 39.28 6.66 3.21
N CYS A 137 38.03 6.51 2.78
CA CYS A 137 37.16 7.66 2.49
C CYS A 137 36.84 8.47 3.76
N HIS A 138 36.67 7.79 4.90
CA HIS A 138 36.48 8.47 6.19
C HIS A 138 37.79 9.08 6.71
N VAL A 139 38.92 8.43 6.44
CA VAL A 139 40.26 8.97 6.75
C VAL A 139 40.49 10.26 5.96
N ALA A 140 40.27 10.23 4.64
CA ALA A 140 40.40 11.37 3.75
C ALA A 140 39.49 12.52 4.18
N ALA A 141 38.24 12.21 4.55
CA ALA A 141 37.32 13.20 5.07
C ALA A 141 37.80 13.84 6.39
N SER A 142 38.61 13.18 7.21
CA SER A 142 39.17 13.79 8.44
C SER A 142 40.36 14.72 8.21
N CYS A 143 40.93 14.72 7.00
CA CYS A 143 42.09 15.54 6.63
C CYS A 143 41.70 17.01 6.36
N PRO A 144 42.67 17.95 6.41
CA PRO A 144 42.44 19.35 6.04
C PRO A 144 42.04 19.50 4.55
N ALA A 145 41.22 20.50 4.26
CA ALA A 145 40.81 20.84 2.89
C ALA A 145 41.88 21.66 2.17
N GLY A 146 41.96 21.51 0.84
CA GLY A 146 42.88 22.31 0.00
C GLY A 146 44.37 21.97 0.10
N GLU A 147 44.74 20.89 0.78
CA GLU A 147 46.12 20.41 0.89
C GLU A 147 46.24 18.96 0.41
N THR A 148 47.39 18.60 -0.15
CA THR A 148 47.77 17.18 -0.39
C THR A 148 48.48 16.66 0.85
N VAL A 149 47.95 15.58 1.42
CA VAL A 149 48.42 15.01 2.67
C VAL A 149 48.73 13.54 2.50
N LEU A 150 49.91 13.11 2.97
CA LEU A 150 50.23 11.70 3.10
C LEU A 150 49.74 11.20 4.46
N VAL A 151 48.97 10.12 4.48
CA VAL A 151 48.41 9.54 5.70
C VAL A 151 48.89 8.11 5.84
N LEU A 152 49.44 7.80 7.01
CA LEU A 152 49.89 6.47 7.40
C LEU A 152 49.09 6.00 8.62
N TYR A 153 48.39 4.89 8.49
CA TYR A 153 47.50 4.39 9.55
C TYR A 153 47.37 2.87 9.54
N VAL A 154 46.74 2.31 10.58
CA VAL A 154 46.61 0.86 10.75
C VAL A 154 45.15 0.42 10.66
N GLU A 155 44.91 -0.61 9.85
CA GLU A 155 43.62 -1.29 9.73
C GLU A 155 43.80 -2.79 9.97
N GLN A 156 43.22 -3.34 11.04
CA GLN A 156 43.28 -4.77 11.36
C GLN A 156 44.70 -5.36 11.22
N ARG A 157 45.69 -4.69 11.83
CA ARG A 157 47.13 -5.03 11.81
C ARG A 157 47.86 -4.80 10.47
N HIS A 158 47.20 -4.30 9.44
CA HIS A 158 47.85 -3.89 8.19
C HIS A 158 48.15 -2.40 8.23
N TRP A 159 49.36 -2.02 7.80
CA TRP A 159 49.70 -0.61 7.62
C TRP A 159 49.20 -0.15 6.25
N VAL A 160 48.56 0.99 6.22
CA VAL A 160 47.97 1.57 5.02
C VAL A 160 48.55 2.96 4.81
N VAL A 161 49.08 3.18 3.62
CA VAL A 161 49.55 4.48 3.14
C VAL A 161 48.52 5.02 2.18
N ALA A 162 48.02 6.23 2.42
CA ALA A 162 47.11 6.91 1.53
C ALA A 162 47.60 8.32 1.21
N VAL A 163 47.49 8.72 -0.05
CA VAL A 163 47.62 10.12 -0.45
C VAL A 163 46.21 10.69 -0.56
N VAL A 164 45.96 11.77 0.18
CA VAL A 164 44.68 12.45 0.24
C VAL A 164 44.81 13.80 -0.46
N GLU A 165 43.95 14.04 -1.45
CA GLU A 165 43.86 15.27 -2.22
C GLU A 165 42.50 15.92 -1.94
N ASP A 166 42.49 17.12 -1.35
CA ASP A 166 41.26 17.87 -1.03
C ASP A 166 40.17 17.03 -0.33
N ARG A 167 40.56 16.31 0.73
CA ARG A 167 39.71 15.39 1.53
C ARG A 167 39.15 14.20 0.76
N ARG A 168 39.72 13.86 -0.40
CA ARG A 168 39.39 12.67 -1.19
C ARG A 168 40.60 11.75 -1.29
N PRO A 169 40.40 10.41 -1.27
CA PRO A 169 41.51 9.49 -1.49
C PRO A 169 41.99 9.61 -2.94
N GLY A 170 43.26 9.97 -3.12
CA GLY A 170 43.91 10.10 -4.42
C GLY A 170 44.69 8.85 -4.83
N TRP A 171 45.29 8.18 -3.84
CA TRP A 171 46.03 6.93 -3.99
C TRP A 171 46.06 6.19 -2.65
N VAL A 172 46.03 4.86 -2.67
CA VAL A 172 46.03 4.04 -1.45
C VAL A 172 46.80 2.76 -1.71
N GLN A 173 47.68 2.40 -0.79
CA GLN A 173 48.41 1.14 -0.80
C GLN A 173 48.41 0.52 0.59
N VAL A 174 48.08 -0.77 0.63
CA VAL A 174 48.27 -1.60 1.83
C VAL A 174 49.68 -2.15 1.78
N MET A 175 50.44 -1.92 2.85
CA MET A 175 51.83 -2.33 2.95
C MET A 175 51.95 -3.79 3.35
N SER A 176 52.99 -4.44 2.84
CA SER A 176 53.36 -5.80 3.27
C SER A 176 54.08 -5.76 4.61
N ALA A 177 54.86 -4.71 4.86
CA ALA A 177 55.51 -4.48 6.15
C ALA A 177 54.53 -4.06 7.25
N SER A 178 54.76 -4.58 8.45
CA SER A 178 54.04 -4.19 9.68
C SER A 178 54.98 -3.64 10.76
N ASP A 179 56.24 -3.37 10.40
CA ASP A 179 57.29 -2.86 11.27
C ASP A 179 58.10 -1.74 10.59
N ALA A 180 58.85 -0.98 11.39
CA ALA A 180 59.61 0.17 10.92
C ALA A 180 60.74 -0.20 9.93
N ALA A 181 61.35 -1.38 10.09
CA ALA A 181 62.44 -1.83 9.22
C ALA A 181 61.94 -2.22 7.83
N GLY A 182 60.83 -2.97 7.77
CA GLY A 182 60.15 -3.28 6.50
C GLY A 182 59.64 -2.01 5.84
N PHE A 183 59.03 -1.10 6.61
CA PHE A 183 58.58 0.20 6.12
C PHE A 183 59.72 1.00 5.47
N ALA A 184 60.89 1.08 6.12
CA ALA A 184 62.05 1.79 5.58
C ALA A 184 62.54 1.23 4.23
N THR A 185 62.26 -0.04 3.95
CA THR A 185 62.63 -0.71 2.70
C THR A 185 61.57 -0.53 1.62
N GLU A 186 60.29 -0.66 1.98
CA GLU A 186 59.15 -0.63 1.05
C GLU A 186 58.77 0.82 0.64
N PHE A 187 58.75 1.75 1.61
CA PHE A 187 58.23 3.10 1.41
C PHE A 187 58.94 3.92 0.31
N PRO A 188 60.28 3.91 0.17
CA PRO A 188 60.94 4.62 -0.93
C PRO A 188 60.51 4.11 -2.31
N SER A 189 60.24 2.80 -2.43
CA SER A 189 59.76 2.20 -3.68
C SER A 189 58.33 2.66 -3.98
N LEU A 190 57.47 2.74 -2.96
CA LEU A 190 56.11 3.29 -3.11
C LEU A 190 56.11 4.75 -3.59
N MET A 191 57.03 5.56 -3.08
CA MET A 191 57.18 6.95 -3.51
C MET A 191 57.59 7.09 -4.99
N LEU A 192 58.34 6.12 -5.53
CA LEU A 192 58.64 6.07 -6.96
C LEU A 192 57.40 5.70 -7.77
N THR A 193 56.60 4.74 -7.30
CA THR A 193 55.34 4.34 -7.92
C THR A 193 54.34 5.50 -7.98
N LEU A 194 54.22 6.29 -6.90
CA LEU A 194 53.39 7.50 -6.87
C LEU A 194 53.72 8.46 -8.01
N GLY A 195 55.01 8.68 -8.26
CA GLY A 195 55.46 9.54 -9.35
C GLY A 195 55.18 8.96 -10.74
N MET A 196 55.09 7.64 -10.89
CA MET A 196 54.70 6.99 -12.14
C MET A 196 53.20 7.08 -12.40
N ASP A 197 52.38 7.00 -11.35
CA ASP A 197 50.91 7.02 -11.41
C ASP A 197 50.33 8.45 -11.48
N ASP A 198 51.19 9.46 -11.69
CA ASP A 198 50.80 10.87 -11.74
C ASP A 198 50.04 11.31 -10.48
N VAL A 199 50.46 10.78 -9.33
CA VAL A 199 49.99 11.18 -8.01
C VAL A 199 50.87 12.32 -7.50
N PRO A 200 50.30 13.38 -6.91
CA PRO A 200 51.12 14.43 -6.30
C PRO A 200 52.09 13.86 -5.26
N SER A 201 53.38 14.09 -5.47
CA SER A 201 54.48 13.63 -4.60
C SER A 201 54.98 14.70 -3.63
N GLU A 202 54.48 15.92 -3.76
CA GLU A 202 54.70 17.02 -2.82
C GLU A 202 53.56 17.06 -1.79
N PHE A 203 53.92 16.90 -0.51
CA PHE A 203 52.95 16.86 0.58
C PHE A 203 53.10 18.09 1.48
N ALA A 204 51.97 18.70 1.84
CA ALA A 204 51.97 19.79 2.81
C ALA A 204 52.35 19.30 4.22
N ARG A 205 51.93 18.08 4.54
CA ARG A 205 52.20 17.39 5.82
C ARG A 205 52.03 15.88 5.68
N VAL A 206 52.59 15.15 6.63
CA VAL A 206 52.41 13.71 6.81
C VAL A 206 51.67 13.46 8.12
N LEU A 207 50.54 12.77 8.07
CA LEU A 207 49.76 12.37 9.23
C LEU A 207 50.04 10.90 9.55
N VAL A 208 50.51 10.63 10.77
CA VAL A 208 50.85 9.27 11.20
C VAL A 208 49.98 8.86 12.37
N ALA A 209 49.35 7.69 12.27
CA ALA A 209 48.56 7.12 13.36
C ALA A 209 49.46 6.80 14.57
N PRO A 210 49.01 7.07 15.81
CA PRO A 210 49.83 6.94 17.01
C PRO A 210 50.31 5.50 17.29
N GLU A 211 49.67 4.50 16.69
CA GLU A 211 50.06 3.09 16.79
C GLU A 211 51.34 2.76 16.02
N ILE A 212 51.75 3.62 15.09
CA ILE A 212 52.92 3.42 14.22
C ILE A 212 54.11 4.14 14.81
N VAL A 213 55.14 3.37 15.20
CA VAL A 213 56.33 3.88 15.89
C VAL A 213 57.58 3.58 15.06
N GLY A 214 58.55 4.49 15.09
CA GLY A 214 59.88 4.29 14.51
C GLY A 214 60.00 4.56 13.00
N CYS A 215 58.97 5.12 12.36
CA CYS A 215 58.96 5.40 10.93
C CYS A 215 59.27 6.87 10.59
N GLU A 216 59.39 7.72 11.60
CA GLU A 216 59.52 9.17 11.44
C GLU A 216 60.78 9.57 10.64
N ASP A 217 61.91 8.89 10.89
CA ASP A 217 63.18 9.19 10.21
C ASP A 217 63.09 8.89 8.71
N THR A 218 62.50 7.75 8.34
CA THR A 218 62.25 7.37 6.95
C THR A 218 61.28 8.37 6.30
N LEU A 219 60.15 8.67 6.94
CA LEU A 219 59.17 9.62 6.42
C LEU A 219 59.80 10.99 6.18
N ARG A 220 60.57 11.50 7.15
CA ARG A 220 61.21 12.81 7.07
C ARG A 220 62.28 12.87 5.97
N SER A 221 63.07 11.81 5.83
CA SER A 221 64.13 11.75 4.82
C SER A 221 63.60 11.71 3.38
N VAL A 222 62.49 11.01 3.16
CA VAL A 222 61.91 10.82 1.83
C VAL A 222 60.93 11.94 1.45
N THR A 223 60.03 12.33 2.35
CA THR A 223 58.96 13.30 2.04
C THR A 223 59.36 14.77 2.27
N GLN A 224 60.35 15.01 3.15
CA GLN A 224 60.77 16.35 3.58
C GLN A 224 59.65 17.23 4.20
N ALA A 225 58.48 16.66 4.47
CA ALA A 225 57.31 17.34 4.99
C ALA A 225 57.21 17.24 6.53
N PRO A 226 56.48 18.16 7.19
CA PRO A 226 56.24 18.07 8.63
C PRO A 226 55.39 16.84 8.96
N ILE A 227 55.78 16.13 10.03
CA ILE A 227 55.07 14.95 10.53
C ILE A 227 54.20 15.36 11.72
N GLU A 228 52.91 15.06 11.65
CA GLU A 228 51.92 15.32 12.69
C GLU A 228 51.19 14.03 13.06
N ALA A 229 50.65 13.96 14.28
CA ALA A 229 49.81 12.84 14.69
C ALA A 229 48.46 12.90 13.97
N LEU A 230 48.02 11.77 13.43
CA LEU A 230 46.71 11.64 12.79
C LEU A 230 45.59 11.94 13.82
N PRO A 231 44.69 12.90 13.57
CA PRO A 231 43.53 13.10 14.42
C PRO A 231 42.63 11.86 14.44
N LEU A 232 41.78 11.78 15.46
CA LEU A 232 40.81 10.71 15.59
C LEU A 232 39.92 10.64 14.34
N ILE A 233 40.07 9.57 13.57
CA ILE A 233 39.27 9.34 12.36
C ILE A 233 37.81 9.20 12.77
N THR A 234 36.99 10.11 12.27
CA THR A 234 35.56 10.20 12.55
C THR A 234 34.80 9.87 11.27
N PRO A 235 33.78 9.00 11.31
CA PRO A 235 33.01 8.66 10.13
C PRO A 235 32.41 9.91 9.47
N ALA A 236 32.75 10.12 8.20
CA ALA A 236 32.13 11.15 7.37
C ALA A 236 30.62 10.92 7.23
N ALA A 237 29.83 11.99 7.27
CA ALA A 237 28.37 11.91 7.15
C ALA A 237 27.89 11.49 5.76
N GLN A 238 28.68 11.73 4.72
CA GLN A 238 28.41 11.31 3.34
C GLN A 238 29.73 10.90 2.67
N VAL A 239 29.71 9.71 2.08
CA VAL A 239 30.78 9.20 1.21
C VAL A 239 30.15 8.94 -0.14
N ASP A 240 30.79 9.44 -1.20
CA ASP A 240 30.26 9.38 -2.58
C ASP A 240 30.39 8.00 -3.25
N ILE A 241 30.96 7.03 -2.53
CA ILE A 241 31.27 5.69 -3.01
C ILE A 241 30.45 4.68 -2.23
N ASP A 242 29.82 3.76 -2.97
CA ASP A 242 29.06 2.65 -2.41
C ASP A 242 29.44 1.34 -3.12
N LEU A 243 29.97 0.40 -2.36
CA LEU A 243 30.36 -0.94 -2.77
C LEU A 243 29.32 -1.98 -2.30
N LEU A 244 28.10 -1.56 -1.98
CA LEU A 244 27.05 -2.45 -1.52
C LEU A 244 26.66 -3.45 -2.61
N PRO A 245 26.88 -4.76 -2.41
CA PRO A 245 26.56 -5.77 -3.41
C PRO A 245 25.05 -5.83 -3.71
N PRO A 246 24.65 -6.14 -4.96
CA PRO A 246 23.24 -6.19 -5.34
C PRO A 246 22.41 -7.17 -4.48
N HIS A 247 22.97 -8.31 -4.10
CA HIS A 247 22.27 -9.30 -3.28
C HIS A 247 22.08 -8.82 -1.82
N TRP A 248 22.98 -8.01 -1.27
CA TRP A 248 22.79 -7.36 0.03
C TRP A 248 21.70 -6.29 -0.02
N GLN A 249 21.59 -5.55 -1.12
CA GLN A 249 20.53 -4.56 -1.32
C GLN A 249 19.14 -5.21 -1.25
N VAL A 250 18.96 -6.33 -1.95
CA VAL A 250 17.68 -7.07 -1.94
C VAL A 250 17.34 -7.55 -0.54
N SER A 251 18.30 -8.14 0.18
CA SER A 251 18.12 -8.59 1.57
C SER A 251 17.80 -7.43 2.52
N ALA A 252 18.57 -6.34 2.46
CA ALA A 252 18.33 -5.13 3.26
C ALA A 252 16.92 -4.55 3.00
N GLN A 253 16.48 -4.50 1.74
CA GLN A 253 15.15 -4.03 1.37
C GLN A 253 14.04 -4.95 1.88
N GLN A 254 14.16 -6.27 1.74
CA GLN A 254 13.16 -7.23 2.24
C GLN A 254 12.96 -7.07 3.76
N HIS A 255 14.05 -6.88 4.51
CA HIS A 255 14.00 -6.66 5.96
C HIS A 255 13.35 -5.33 6.36
N GLN A 256 13.59 -4.26 5.61
CA GLN A 256 12.92 -2.97 5.85
C GLN A 256 11.43 -3.02 5.50
N GLN A 257 11.09 -3.66 4.37
CA GLN A 257 9.71 -3.77 3.89
C GLN A 257 8.83 -4.59 4.83
N GLY A 258 9.33 -5.70 5.40
CA GLY A 258 8.56 -6.52 6.34
C GLY A 258 8.02 -5.73 7.55
N LYS A 259 8.72 -4.69 7.99
CA LYS A 259 8.27 -3.82 9.10
C LYS A 259 7.25 -2.78 8.67
N ALA A 260 7.48 -2.15 7.53
CA ALA A 260 6.53 -1.20 6.96
C ALA A 260 5.20 -1.91 6.66
N TRP A 261 5.26 -3.14 6.15
CA TRP A 261 4.09 -3.95 5.84
C TRP A 261 3.34 -4.37 7.12
N ARG A 262 4.04 -4.78 8.19
CA ARG A 262 3.41 -5.04 9.50
C ARG A 262 2.69 -3.81 10.08
N LYS A 263 3.31 -2.63 10.01
CA LYS A 263 2.68 -1.37 10.48
C LYS A 263 1.44 -1.01 9.64
N ARG A 264 1.53 -1.16 8.30
CA ARG A 264 0.40 -0.95 7.39
C ARG A 264 -0.72 -1.97 7.62
N ALA A 265 -0.38 -3.24 7.80
CA ALA A 265 -1.34 -4.30 8.11
C ALA A 265 -2.05 -4.05 9.44
N LEU A 266 -1.33 -3.57 10.46
CA LEU A 266 -1.93 -3.21 11.75
C LEU A 266 -2.85 -1.98 11.63
N ALA A 267 -2.47 -0.99 10.82
CA ALA A 267 -3.33 0.16 10.53
C ALA A 267 -4.60 -0.24 9.76
N VAL A 268 -4.47 -1.11 8.75
CA VAL A 268 -5.61 -1.67 8.01
C VAL A 268 -6.51 -2.48 8.95
N ALA A 269 -5.94 -3.32 9.80
CA ALA A 269 -6.69 -4.09 10.79
C ALA A 269 -7.44 -3.16 11.77
N ALA A 270 -6.83 -2.06 12.21
CA ALA A 270 -7.48 -1.07 13.06
C ALA A 270 -8.66 -0.39 12.35
N VAL A 271 -8.51 -0.02 11.07
CA VAL A 271 -9.59 0.55 10.25
C VAL A 271 -10.73 -0.46 10.07
N CYS A 272 -10.43 -1.71 9.73
CA CYS A 272 -11.44 -2.76 9.61
C CYS A 272 -12.20 -2.97 10.93
N LEU A 273 -11.51 -2.93 12.07
CA LEU A 273 -12.14 -3.07 13.39
C LEU A 273 -13.11 -1.93 13.67
N VAL A 274 -12.77 -0.68 13.30
CA VAL A 274 -13.68 0.47 13.42
C VAL A 274 -14.95 0.26 12.57
N PHE A 275 -14.81 -0.23 11.34
CA PHE A 275 -15.97 -0.52 10.48
C PHE A 275 -16.86 -1.63 11.04
N VAL A 276 -16.28 -2.70 11.60
CA VAL A 276 -17.04 -3.78 12.23
C VAL A 276 -17.81 -3.26 13.44
N VAL A 277 -17.17 -2.44 14.30
CA VAL A 277 -17.84 -1.84 15.46
C VAL A 277 -18.97 -0.91 15.02
N ALA A 278 -18.74 -0.08 13.98
CA ALA A 278 -19.77 0.80 13.43
C ALA A 278 -20.99 0.00 12.91
N GLY A 279 -20.75 -1.11 12.19
CA GLY A 279 -21.82 -1.98 11.71
C GLY A 279 -22.62 -2.64 12.84
N ILE A 280 -21.96 -3.05 13.94
CA ILE A 280 -22.64 -3.59 15.13
C ILE A 280 -23.51 -2.52 15.80
N VAL A 281 -23.01 -1.28 15.91
CA VAL A 281 -23.79 -0.16 16.49
C VAL A 281 -25.02 0.13 15.64
N ASP A 282 -24.89 0.17 14.32
CA ASP A 282 -26.02 0.42 13.42
C ASP A 282 -27.09 -0.68 13.54
N LEU A 283 -26.67 -1.95 13.59
CA LEU A 283 -27.58 -3.07 13.83
C LEU A 283 -28.33 -2.97 15.17
N LEU A 284 -27.65 -2.54 16.24
CA LEU A 284 -28.28 -2.33 17.55
C LEU A 284 -29.32 -1.19 17.51
N VAL A 285 -29.02 -0.11 16.80
CA VAL A 285 -29.95 1.03 16.62
C VAL A 285 -31.18 0.58 15.83
N LEU A 286 -31.00 -0.17 14.75
CA LEU A 286 -32.09 -0.72 13.94
C LEU A 286 -33.00 -1.66 14.75
N GLN A 287 -32.43 -2.55 15.57
CA GLN A 287 -33.22 -3.43 16.43
C GLN A 287 -34.01 -2.65 17.49
N TYR A 288 -33.42 -1.60 18.05
CA TYR A 288 -34.10 -0.74 19.02
C TYR A 288 -35.28 0.00 18.39
N GLN A 289 -35.10 0.56 17.19
CA GLN A 289 -36.18 1.24 16.46
C GLN A 289 -37.32 0.28 16.11
N SER A 290 -37.00 -0.91 15.60
CA SER A 290 -37.98 -1.95 15.30
C SER A 290 -38.80 -2.33 16.54
N SER A 291 -38.13 -2.55 17.67
CA SER A 291 -38.79 -2.89 18.94
C SER A 291 -39.71 -1.77 19.43
N ARG A 292 -39.31 -0.51 19.23
CA ARG A 292 -40.13 0.65 19.58
C ARG A 292 -41.37 0.73 18.68
N LEU A 293 -41.23 0.57 17.37
CA LEU A 293 -42.38 0.57 16.46
C LEU A 293 -43.35 -0.59 16.75
N GLU A 294 -42.83 -1.77 17.07
CA GLU A 294 -43.67 -2.89 17.51
C GLU A 294 -44.44 -2.58 18.79
N SER A 295 -43.82 -1.86 19.74
CA SER A 295 -44.49 -1.46 20.97
C SER A 295 -45.61 -0.44 20.71
N GLU A 296 -45.39 0.50 19.80
CA GLU A 296 -46.39 1.49 19.39
C GLU A 296 -47.54 0.83 18.61
N LEU A 297 -47.24 -0.12 17.71
CA LEU A 297 -48.23 -0.94 17.01
C LEU A 297 -49.06 -1.82 17.97
N LYS A 298 -48.42 -2.42 18.98
CA LYS A 298 -49.12 -3.21 20.01
C LYS A 298 -50.09 -2.34 20.82
N ALA A 299 -49.73 -1.09 21.11
CA ALA A 299 -50.61 -0.15 21.82
C ALA A 299 -51.84 0.25 20.99
N GLN A 300 -51.73 0.30 19.65
CA GLN A 300 -52.83 0.69 18.75
C GLN A 300 -53.68 -0.47 18.21
N ARG A 301 -53.21 -1.72 18.36
CA ARG A 301 -53.94 -2.95 17.97
C ARG A 301 -55.39 -3.04 18.47
N PRO A 302 -55.73 -2.67 19.73
CA PRO A 302 -57.12 -2.74 20.19
C PRO A 302 -58.04 -1.70 19.51
N ALA A 303 -57.50 -0.57 19.05
CA ALA A 303 -58.29 0.42 18.31
C ALA A 303 -58.60 -0.06 16.88
N LEU A 304 -57.63 -0.72 16.23
CA LEU A 304 -57.81 -1.29 14.89
C LEU A 304 -58.84 -2.42 14.87
N SER A 305 -58.88 -3.29 15.88
CA SER A 305 -59.89 -4.36 15.96
C SER A 305 -61.30 -3.82 16.19
N LEU A 306 -61.45 -2.72 16.95
CA LEU A 306 -62.72 -2.03 17.12
C LEU A 306 -63.21 -1.40 15.81
N LEU A 307 -62.31 -0.81 15.02
CA LEU A 307 -62.65 -0.25 13.71
C LEU A 307 -63.08 -1.33 12.72
N GLN A 308 -62.36 -2.46 12.66
CA GLN A 308 -62.74 -3.60 11.81
C GLN A 308 -64.11 -4.18 12.20
N THR A 309 -64.38 -4.30 13.50
CA THR A 309 -65.68 -4.79 14.00
C THR A 309 -66.81 -3.82 13.64
N ARG A 310 -66.57 -2.51 13.73
CA ARG A 310 -67.54 -1.48 13.32
C ARG A 310 -67.77 -1.49 11.81
N GLN A 311 -66.72 -1.66 11.01
CA GLN A 311 -66.83 -1.74 9.55
C GLN A 311 -67.59 -2.99 9.12
N ALA A 312 -67.35 -4.14 9.74
CA ALA A 312 -68.14 -5.35 9.48
C ALA A 312 -69.63 -5.18 9.84
N ARG A 313 -69.93 -4.54 10.98
CA ARG A 313 -71.31 -4.23 11.37
C ARG A 313 -71.98 -3.25 10.43
N PHE A 314 -71.26 -2.22 9.97
CA PHE A 314 -71.79 -1.25 9.02
C PHE A 314 -72.08 -1.90 7.66
N ASN A 315 -71.18 -2.75 7.18
CA ASN A 315 -71.39 -3.51 5.94
C ASN A 315 -72.58 -4.47 6.05
N SER A 316 -72.86 -5.07 7.22
CA SER A 316 -74.05 -5.91 7.41
C SER A 316 -75.38 -5.15 7.39
N LEU A 317 -75.36 -3.83 7.60
CA LEU A 317 -76.55 -2.98 7.58
C LEU A 317 -76.81 -2.33 6.22
N ALA A 318 -75.85 -2.39 5.29
CA ALA A 318 -75.97 -1.83 3.95
C ALA A 318 -77.25 -2.29 3.19
N PRO A 319 -77.66 -3.59 3.21
CA PRO A 319 -78.84 -4.03 2.47
C PRO A 319 -80.17 -3.51 3.02
N ALA A 320 -80.20 -3.08 4.29
CA ALA A 320 -81.43 -2.61 4.92
C ALA A 320 -81.68 -1.10 4.72
N VAL A 321 -80.63 -0.36 4.35
CA VAL A 321 -80.66 1.11 4.23
C VAL A 321 -80.64 1.55 2.77
N ASP A 322 -80.19 0.69 1.84
CA ASP A 322 -80.10 1.01 0.43
C ASP A 322 -81.48 0.87 -0.28
N PRO A 323 -82.08 1.98 -0.79
CA PRO A 323 -83.41 1.94 -1.41
C PRO A 323 -83.53 1.03 -2.63
N HIS A 324 -82.41 0.71 -3.28
CA HIS A 324 -82.36 -0.14 -4.46
C HIS A 324 -82.64 -1.63 -4.17
N HIS A 325 -82.61 -2.03 -2.89
CA HIS A 325 -82.93 -3.39 -2.46
C HIS A 325 -84.40 -3.56 -2.01
N TYR A 326 -85.23 -2.51 -2.04
CA TYR A 326 -86.63 -2.61 -1.62
C TYR A 326 -87.52 -3.21 -2.71
N ALA A 327 -88.30 -4.24 -2.36
CA ALA A 327 -89.26 -4.92 -3.23
C ALA A 327 -90.19 -3.97 -4.00
N ILE A 328 -90.65 -2.92 -3.33
CA ILE A 328 -91.61 -1.96 -3.87
C ILE A 328 -90.97 -1.09 -4.96
N GLU A 329 -89.72 -0.68 -4.76
CA GLU A 329 -88.99 0.15 -5.74
C GLU A 329 -88.63 -0.70 -6.97
N LEU A 330 -88.17 -1.94 -6.77
CA LEU A 330 -87.92 -2.88 -7.86
C LEU A 330 -89.19 -3.17 -8.67
N LEU A 331 -90.33 -3.43 -8.01
CA LEU A 331 -91.61 -3.60 -8.68
C LEU A 331 -92.04 -2.35 -9.45
N PHE A 332 -91.81 -1.15 -8.91
CA PHE A 332 -92.10 0.11 -9.58
C PHE A 332 -91.25 0.28 -10.84
N LEU A 333 -89.94 0.03 -10.75
CA LEU A 333 -89.01 0.11 -11.88
C LEU A 333 -89.35 -0.92 -12.97
N LEU A 334 -89.70 -2.15 -12.59
CA LEU A 334 -90.16 -3.18 -13.52
C LEU A 334 -91.44 -2.77 -14.26
N ASN A 335 -92.41 -2.21 -13.52
CA ASN A 335 -93.68 -1.76 -14.09
C ASN A 335 -93.51 -0.55 -15.02
N ARG A 336 -92.57 0.37 -14.71
CA ARG A 336 -92.24 1.54 -15.56
C ARG A 336 -91.77 1.14 -16.96
N CYS A 337 -91.16 -0.03 -17.11
CA CYS A 337 -90.59 -0.51 -18.36
C CYS A 337 -91.60 -1.21 -19.30
N LEU A 338 -92.88 -1.39 -18.89
CA LEU A 338 -93.87 -2.10 -19.69
C LEU A 338 -94.23 -1.34 -21.00
N PRO A 339 -94.18 -1.99 -22.18
CA PRO A 339 -94.42 -1.32 -23.47
C PRO A 339 -95.91 -1.08 -23.80
N GLY A 340 -96.87 -1.51 -22.95
CA GLY A 340 -98.32 -1.28 -23.10
C GLY A 340 -99.19 -2.25 -22.29
N GLU A 341 -100.51 -2.07 -22.28
CA GLU A 341 -101.49 -2.86 -21.48
C GLU A 341 -101.58 -4.37 -21.84
N SER A 342 -100.91 -4.79 -22.92
CA SER A 342 -100.89 -6.17 -23.42
C SER A 342 -99.82 -7.06 -22.78
N VAL A 343 -99.00 -6.53 -21.87
CA VAL A 343 -98.00 -7.27 -21.08
C VAL A 343 -98.40 -7.21 -19.61
N ARG A 344 -98.54 -8.38 -18.96
CA ARG A 344 -98.95 -8.50 -17.56
C ARG A 344 -97.93 -9.31 -16.77
N LEU A 345 -97.53 -8.79 -15.61
CA LEU A 345 -96.71 -9.52 -14.64
C LEU A 345 -97.62 -10.41 -13.80
N THR A 346 -97.30 -11.70 -13.73
CA THR A 346 -98.11 -12.70 -13.03
C THR A 346 -97.49 -13.11 -11.70
N GLU A 347 -96.16 -13.08 -11.60
CA GLU A 347 -95.44 -13.51 -10.40
C GLU A 347 -94.18 -12.66 -10.20
N PHE A 348 -93.95 -12.26 -8.96
CA PHE A 348 -92.73 -11.59 -8.51
C PHE A 348 -92.24 -12.23 -7.22
N ASP A 349 -90.97 -12.61 -7.20
CA ASP A 349 -90.29 -13.18 -6.04
C ASP A 349 -88.95 -12.46 -5.84
N GLN A 350 -88.63 -12.10 -4.59
CA GLN A 350 -87.39 -11.41 -4.25
C GLN A 350 -86.63 -12.21 -3.19
N MET A 351 -85.42 -12.65 -3.56
CA MET A 351 -84.44 -13.26 -2.68
C MET A 351 -83.35 -12.24 -2.30
N PRO A 352 -82.56 -12.46 -1.22
CA PRO A 352 -81.61 -11.47 -0.71
C PRO A 352 -80.51 -10.99 -1.67
N GLN A 353 -80.28 -11.71 -2.78
CA GLN A 353 -79.27 -11.36 -3.79
C GLN A 353 -79.79 -11.46 -5.23
N GLU A 354 -81.05 -11.83 -5.44
CA GLU A 354 -81.63 -12.06 -6.77
C GLU A 354 -83.14 -11.76 -6.73
N TRP A 355 -83.68 -11.18 -7.78
CA TRP A 355 -85.12 -11.00 -7.98
C TRP A 355 -85.56 -11.75 -9.24
N ARG A 356 -86.77 -12.29 -9.19
CA ARG A 356 -87.38 -13.07 -10.28
C ARG A 356 -88.74 -12.51 -10.63
N VAL A 357 -88.96 -12.32 -11.93
CA VAL A 357 -90.22 -11.84 -12.50
C VAL A 357 -90.69 -12.79 -13.58
N VAL A 358 -91.97 -13.16 -13.54
CA VAL A 358 -92.65 -13.91 -14.59
C VAL A 358 -93.80 -13.06 -15.13
N GLY A 359 -93.92 -13.01 -16.45
CA GLY A 359 -95.00 -12.27 -17.11
C GLY A 359 -95.44 -12.91 -18.42
N GLU A 360 -96.62 -12.49 -18.86
CA GLU A 360 -97.24 -12.89 -20.12
C GLU A 360 -97.37 -11.67 -21.05
N ALA A 361 -97.06 -11.86 -22.33
CA ALA A 361 -97.22 -10.87 -23.40
C ALA A 361 -98.12 -11.42 -24.51
N ALA A 362 -98.81 -10.52 -25.23
CA ALA A 362 -99.67 -10.89 -26.35
C ALA A 362 -98.91 -11.43 -27.58
N SER A 363 -97.59 -11.21 -27.67
CA SER A 363 -96.74 -11.79 -28.71
C SER A 363 -95.28 -11.95 -28.24
N ALA A 364 -94.53 -12.85 -28.88
CA ALA A 364 -93.10 -13.04 -28.59
C ALA A 364 -92.26 -11.78 -28.87
N SER A 365 -92.66 -10.95 -29.84
CA SER A 365 -91.98 -9.68 -30.13
C SER A 365 -92.13 -8.66 -29.01
N GLN A 366 -93.30 -8.59 -28.37
CA GLN A 366 -93.53 -7.68 -27.24
C GLN A 366 -92.79 -8.13 -25.97
N ALA A 367 -92.64 -9.44 -25.77
CA ALA A 367 -91.80 -9.97 -24.69
C ALA A 367 -90.32 -9.58 -24.88
N ILE A 368 -89.80 -9.68 -26.10
CA ILE A 368 -88.41 -9.31 -26.42
C ILE A 368 -88.17 -7.80 -26.30
N ASP A 369 -89.13 -6.96 -26.70
CA ASP A 369 -89.04 -5.50 -26.51
C ASP A 369 -89.01 -5.11 -25.03
N TYR A 370 -89.87 -5.73 -24.19
CA TYR A 370 -89.83 -5.53 -22.74
C TYR A 370 -88.49 -5.95 -22.11
N LEU A 371 -87.97 -7.13 -22.47
CA LEU A 371 -86.65 -7.58 -22.02
C LEU A 371 -85.51 -6.65 -22.44
N SER A 372 -85.61 -6.07 -23.63
CA SER A 372 -84.62 -5.13 -24.14
C SER A 372 -84.68 -3.81 -23.37
N ARG A 373 -85.88 -3.28 -23.08
CA ARG A 373 -86.05 -2.07 -22.26
C ARG A 373 -85.57 -2.26 -20.83
N LEU A 374 -85.85 -3.39 -20.21
CA LEU A 374 -85.35 -3.74 -18.88
C LEU A 374 -83.82 -3.74 -18.82
N LYS A 375 -83.13 -4.24 -19.85
CA LYS A 375 -81.66 -4.25 -19.91
C LYS A 375 -81.03 -2.89 -20.16
N HIS A 376 -81.78 -1.92 -20.68
CA HIS A 376 -81.28 -0.58 -21.03
C HIS A 376 -81.71 0.50 -20.02
N ASP A 377 -82.50 0.16 -19.00
CA ASP A 377 -82.86 1.10 -17.94
C ASP A 377 -81.66 1.32 -16.99
N PRO A 378 -81.17 2.56 -16.83
CA PRO A 378 -79.98 2.86 -16.03
C PRO A 378 -80.15 2.57 -14.53
N ASP A 379 -81.38 2.48 -14.02
CA ASP A 379 -81.67 2.22 -12.60
C ASP A 379 -81.74 0.71 -12.28
N LEU A 380 -81.91 -0.14 -13.31
CA LEU A 380 -81.91 -1.62 -13.20
C LEU A 380 -80.60 -2.25 -13.75
N GLY A 381 -79.82 -1.49 -14.53
CA GLY A 381 -78.69 -1.96 -15.33
C GLY A 381 -77.34 -2.11 -14.62
N ALA A 382 -77.29 -2.01 -13.28
CA ALA A 382 -76.05 -2.28 -12.52
C ALA A 382 -75.85 -3.78 -12.19
N GLY A 383 -76.87 -4.62 -12.39
CA GLY A 383 -76.83 -6.06 -12.12
C GLY A 383 -76.94 -6.94 -13.37
N ASP A 384 -76.38 -8.15 -13.31
CA ASP A 384 -76.49 -9.18 -14.36
C ASP A 384 -77.96 -9.61 -14.53
N ILE A 385 -78.66 -9.06 -15.54
CA ILE A 385 -80.02 -9.47 -15.90
C ILE A 385 -79.95 -10.63 -16.90
N SER A 386 -80.32 -11.81 -16.43
CA SER A 386 -80.48 -13.01 -17.26
C SER A 386 -81.96 -13.24 -17.59
N ALA A 387 -82.25 -13.52 -18.85
CA ALA A 387 -83.59 -13.83 -19.30
C ALA A 387 -83.56 -15.04 -20.24
N ASP A 388 -84.43 -16.01 -19.97
CA ASP A 388 -84.61 -17.16 -20.85
C ASP A 388 -85.48 -16.78 -22.06
N PRO A 389 -85.26 -17.40 -23.24
CA PRO A 389 -86.06 -17.10 -24.42
C PRO A 389 -87.56 -17.37 -24.17
N PRO A 390 -88.46 -16.46 -24.57
CA PRO A 390 -89.88 -16.53 -24.23
C PRO A 390 -90.52 -17.79 -24.81
N ARG A 391 -91.31 -18.50 -24.00
CA ARG A 391 -92.04 -19.70 -24.41
C ARG A 391 -93.40 -19.31 -24.97
N LEU A 392 -93.70 -19.77 -26.18
CA LEU A 392 -95.01 -19.59 -26.81
C LEU A 392 -96.00 -20.59 -26.19
N LEU A 393 -97.09 -20.09 -25.64
CA LEU A 393 -98.18 -20.88 -25.09
C LEU A 393 -99.18 -21.22 -26.21
N ALA A 394 -99.94 -22.30 -26.05
CA ALA A 394 -100.89 -22.81 -27.06
C ALA A 394 -102.05 -21.85 -27.41
N ASN A 395 -102.14 -20.70 -26.72
CA ASN A 395 -103.17 -19.66 -26.86
C ASN A 395 -102.65 -18.40 -27.58
N GLU A 396 -101.59 -18.52 -28.39
CA GLU A 396 -100.92 -17.42 -29.11
C GLU A 396 -100.26 -16.34 -28.23
N LYS A 397 -100.21 -16.53 -26.90
CA LYS A 397 -99.47 -15.65 -25.97
C LYS A 397 -98.05 -16.16 -25.71
N ALA A 398 -97.14 -15.27 -25.31
CA ALA A 398 -95.77 -15.60 -24.94
C ALA A 398 -95.52 -15.36 -23.45
N GLN A 399 -94.94 -16.35 -22.76
CA GLN A 399 -94.50 -16.21 -21.38
C GLN A 399 -92.99 -15.95 -21.33
N PHE A 400 -92.58 -14.99 -20.50
CA PHE A 400 -91.17 -14.69 -20.26
C PHE A 400 -90.84 -14.77 -18.78
N GLN A 401 -89.58 -15.08 -18.49
CA GLN A 401 -89.02 -15.12 -17.14
C GLN A 401 -87.71 -14.34 -17.13
N VAL A 402 -87.56 -13.48 -16.13
CA VAL A 402 -86.37 -12.65 -15.90
C VAL A 402 -85.84 -12.89 -14.51
N ILE A 403 -84.53 -13.03 -14.40
CA ILE A 403 -83.80 -13.07 -13.14
C ILE A 403 -82.76 -11.97 -13.18
N GLY A 404 -82.75 -11.10 -12.17
CA GLY A 404 -81.74 -10.05 -12.03
C GLY A 404 -81.12 -10.07 -10.64
N LYS A 405 -79.89 -9.56 -10.53
CA LYS A 405 -79.22 -9.26 -9.26
C LYS A 405 -79.38 -7.77 -8.95
N PRO A 406 -79.70 -7.37 -7.70
CA PRO A 406 -79.76 -5.96 -7.32
C PRO A 406 -78.38 -5.30 -7.32
#